data_AF-A0A841WM68-F1
#
_entry.id   AF-A0A841WM68-F1
#
_cell.length_a   1.000
_cell.length_b   1.000
_cell.length_c   1.000
_cell.angle_alpha   90.00
_cell.angle_beta   90.00
_cell.angle_gamma   90.00
#
_symmetry.space_group_name_H-M   'P 1'
#
loop_
_entity.id
_entity.type
_entity.pdbx_description
1 polymer ?
#
loop_
_entity_poly.entity_id
_entity_poly.type
_entity_poly.pdbx_seq_one_letter_code
_entity_poly.pdbx_strand_id
1 'polypeptide(L)'
;MVNLSLIELERYRRQIMLPGFGKEAQQRLKSATVLVTGVGGLGGTAALYLAVAGVGRLILVRGGELRLDDMNRQILMSDDWVGKPRVFKAKERLTDINPDVEVKAIFDYVTPDNVDFLVQSADVALDCAHNFTERDLLNAACVRWCKPMVEAAMDGMEAYLTTIIPGVTPCLSCLFPEKPEWDQRGFGVLGAVSGTLACLTALEAIKLITGFSQPLLSQLLTMNLHQLTFAKRRSYRDRNCPICGTHSHHYPTHSHLNRVLVNSQS
;
A
#
# COMPACT_ATOMS: atom_id res chain seq x y z
N MET A 1 -24.38 4.20 -1.46
CA MET A 1 -23.37 3.67 -0.53
C MET A 1 -23.67 2.21 -0.28
N VAL A 2 -22.66 1.34 -0.25
CA VAL A 2 -22.82 -0.09 0.01
C VAL A 2 -23.25 -0.31 1.46
N ASN A 3 -24.19 -1.21 1.71
CA ASN A 3 -24.64 -1.55 3.07
C ASN A 3 -23.78 -2.65 3.70
N LEU A 4 -23.60 -2.57 5.02
CA LEU A 4 -22.94 -3.61 5.82
C LEU A 4 -24.00 -4.64 6.26
N SER A 5 -23.71 -5.92 6.07
CA SER A 5 -24.50 -7.01 6.63
C SER A 5 -24.40 -7.05 8.16
N LEU A 6 -25.27 -7.84 8.81
CA LEU A 6 -25.19 -8.05 10.26
C LEU A 6 -23.85 -8.70 10.67
N ILE A 7 -23.32 -9.61 9.84
CA ILE A 7 -22.03 -10.25 10.06
C ILE A 7 -20.90 -9.22 10.00
N GLU A 8 -20.91 -8.35 8.98
CA GLU A 8 -19.90 -7.30 8.84
C GLU A 8 -19.99 -6.24 9.95
N LEU A 9 -21.20 -5.90 10.39
CA LEU A 9 -21.41 -4.99 11.53
C LEU A 9 -20.79 -5.55 12.82
N GLU A 10 -20.92 -6.86 13.06
CA GLU A 10 -20.29 -7.50 14.22
C GLU A 10 -18.78 -7.66 14.04
N ARG A 11 -18.32 -8.16 12.87
CA ARG A 11 -16.90 -8.35 12.54
C ARG A 11 -16.10 -7.05 12.69
N TYR A 12 -16.64 -5.93 12.20
CA TYR A 12 -15.96 -4.63 12.20
C TYR A 12 -16.37 -3.72 13.36
N ARG A 13 -17.12 -4.24 14.34
CA ARG A 13 -17.66 -3.44 15.46
C ARG A 13 -16.60 -2.58 16.16
N ARG A 14 -15.41 -3.14 16.40
CA ARG A 14 -14.30 -2.42 17.07
C ARG A 14 -13.77 -1.23 16.26
N GLN A 15 -13.77 -1.34 14.94
CA GLN A 15 -13.34 -0.26 14.03
C GLN A 15 -14.44 0.82 13.97
N ILE A 16 -15.70 0.40 13.84
CA ILE A 16 -16.86 1.29 13.78
C ILE A 16 -17.00 2.14 15.05
N MET A 17 -16.63 1.60 16.22
CA MET A 17 -16.69 2.33 17.50
C MET A 17 -15.64 3.45 17.63
N LEU A 18 -14.64 3.51 16.75
CA LEU A 18 -13.63 4.56 16.82
C LEU A 18 -14.27 5.95 16.58
N PRO A 19 -13.99 6.93 17.45
CA PRO A 19 -14.45 8.31 17.24
C PRO A 19 -14.03 8.83 15.86
N GLY A 20 -14.97 9.37 15.10
CA GLY A 20 -14.73 9.90 13.74
C GLY A 20 -14.68 8.84 12.63
N PHE A 21 -14.65 7.54 12.95
CA PHE A 21 -14.67 6.47 11.95
C PHE A 21 -16.11 6.09 11.58
N GLY A 22 -16.84 5.47 12.51
CA GLY A 22 -18.25 5.12 12.33
C GLY A 22 -18.55 4.14 11.19
N LYS A 23 -19.84 3.92 10.93
CA LYS A 23 -20.30 3.03 9.85
C LYS A 23 -19.92 3.55 8.47
N GLU A 24 -19.89 4.87 8.29
CA GLU A 24 -19.63 5.48 6.99
C GLU A 24 -18.18 5.21 6.52
N ALA A 25 -17.18 5.32 7.39
CA ALA A 25 -15.81 4.94 7.04
C ALA A 25 -15.69 3.45 6.70
N GLN A 26 -16.37 2.57 7.45
CA GLN A 26 -16.38 1.14 7.14
C GLN A 26 -17.05 0.83 5.78
N GLN A 27 -18.12 1.55 5.42
CA GLN A 27 -18.75 1.43 4.10
C GLN A 27 -17.83 1.90 2.98
N ARG A 28 -16.98 2.91 3.21
CA ARG A 28 -15.96 3.34 2.26
C ARG A 28 -14.88 2.27 2.08
N LEU A 29 -14.39 1.65 3.16
CA LEU A 29 -13.49 0.50 3.05
C LEU A 29 -14.12 -0.62 2.21
N LYS A 30 -15.35 -1.01 2.52
CA LYS A 30 -16.09 -2.03 1.77
C LYS A 30 -16.27 -1.69 0.29
N SER A 31 -16.32 -0.41 -0.06
CA SER A 31 -16.51 0.03 -1.45
C SER A 31 -15.18 0.17 -2.21
N ALA A 32 -14.04 0.09 -1.52
CA ALA A 32 -12.74 0.39 -2.10
C ALA A 32 -12.04 -0.83 -2.70
N THR A 33 -11.26 -0.58 -3.75
CA THR A 33 -10.30 -1.52 -4.31
C THR A 33 -8.88 -1.06 -4.05
N VAL A 34 -8.05 -1.93 -3.44
CA VAL A 34 -6.63 -1.65 -3.21
C VAL A 34 -5.76 -2.56 -4.06
N LEU A 35 -4.86 -1.96 -4.83
CA LEU A 35 -3.77 -2.66 -5.53
C LEU A 35 -2.59 -2.80 -4.59
N VAL A 36 -2.09 -4.03 -4.40
CA VAL A 36 -0.91 -4.33 -3.60
C VAL A 36 0.14 -5.00 -4.49
N THR A 37 1.19 -4.26 -4.83
CA THR A 37 2.34 -4.81 -5.58
C THR A 37 3.33 -5.46 -4.61
N GLY A 38 4.17 -6.38 -5.10
CA GLY A 38 5.23 -6.95 -4.26
C GLY A 38 4.74 -7.77 -3.06
N VAL A 39 3.75 -8.64 -3.27
CA VAL A 39 3.23 -9.53 -2.21
C VAL A 39 4.35 -10.39 -1.62
N GLY A 40 4.69 -10.10 -0.37
CA GLY A 40 5.78 -10.72 0.39
C GLY A 40 5.72 -10.30 1.85
N GLY A 41 6.85 -10.03 2.49
CA GLY A 41 6.88 -9.69 3.92
C GLY A 41 6.15 -8.39 4.23
N LEU A 42 6.35 -7.37 3.39
CA LEU A 42 5.68 -6.07 3.48
C LEU A 42 4.27 -6.15 2.88
N GLY A 43 4.16 -6.35 1.56
CA GLY A 43 2.88 -6.29 0.85
C GLY A 43 1.86 -7.35 1.30
N GLY A 44 2.32 -8.57 1.62
CA GLY A 44 1.42 -9.62 2.13
C GLY A 44 0.86 -9.29 3.50
N THR A 45 1.71 -8.78 4.41
CA THR A 45 1.26 -8.35 5.73
C THR A 45 0.36 -7.10 5.66
N ALA A 46 0.64 -6.17 4.74
CA ALA A 46 -0.24 -5.02 4.52
C ALA A 46 -1.63 -5.47 4.00
N ALA A 47 -1.65 -6.39 3.02
CA ALA A 47 -2.88 -6.98 2.50
C ALA A 47 -3.68 -7.74 3.59
N LEU A 48 -3.00 -8.42 4.52
CA LEU A 48 -3.63 -9.02 5.69
C LEU A 48 -4.40 -7.99 6.52
N TYR A 49 -3.75 -6.89 6.89
CA TYR A 49 -4.39 -5.85 7.70
C TYR A 49 -5.51 -5.12 6.96
N LEU A 50 -5.40 -4.96 5.64
CA LEU A 50 -6.50 -4.43 4.81
C LEU A 50 -7.68 -5.39 4.70
N ALA A 51 -7.42 -6.69 4.57
CA ALA A 51 -8.46 -7.72 4.52
C ALA A 51 -9.24 -7.75 5.84
N VAL A 52 -8.58 -7.79 7.00
CA VAL A 52 -9.28 -7.77 8.30
C VAL A 52 -9.91 -6.42 8.63
N ALA A 53 -9.44 -5.34 8.00
CA ALA A 53 -10.11 -4.03 8.05
C ALA A 53 -11.39 -3.99 7.19
N GLY A 54 -11.60 -4.96 6.30
CA GLY A 54 -12.79 -5.01 5.46
C GLY A 54 -12.74 -4.11 4.24
N VAL A 55 -11.56 -3.94 3.64
CA VAL A 55 -11.45 -3.41 2.26
C VAL A 55 -12.26 -4.31 1.32
N GLY A 56 -13.08 -3.73 0.45
CA GLY A 56 -13.98 -4.49 -0.42
C GLY A 56 -13.26 -5.44 -1.37
N ARG A 57 -12.17 -4.94 -1.99
CA ARG A 57 -11.40 -5.71 -2.95
C ARG A 57 -9.89 -5.48 -2.81
N LEU A 58 -9.15 -6.58 -2.86
CA LEU A 58 -7.68 -6.59 -2.93
C LEU A 58 -7.22 -7.16 -4.27
N ILE A 59 -6.39 -6.41 -4.99
CA ILE A 59 -5.69 -6.89 -6.19
C ILE A 59 -4.23 -7.11 -5.79
N LEU A 60 -3.83 -8.38 -5.73
CA LEU A 60 -2.50 -8.82 -5.33
C LEU A 60 -1.65 -9.09 -6.57
N VAL A 61 -0.52 -8.41 -6.71
CA VAL A 61 0.40 -8.59 -7.85
C VAL A 61 1.75 -9.07 -7.35
N ARG A 62 2.14 -10.28 -7.76
CA ARG A 62 3.48 -10.80 -7.49
C ARG A 62 3.80 -12.00 -8.38
N GLY A 63 4.91 -11.88 -9.12
CA GLY A 63 5.57 -12.99 -9.80
C GLY A 63 6.51 -13.79 -8.89
N GLY A 64 6.90 -14.96 -9.39
CA GLY A 64 7.86 -15.86 -8.74
C GLY A 64 7.27 -16.78 -7.67
N GLU A 65 7.92 -17.92 -7.51
CA GLU A 65 7.56 -18.97 -6.55
C GLU A 65 8.05 -18.64 -5.14
N LEU A 66 7.40 -19.20 -4.13
CA LEU A 66 7.81 -19.10 -2.74
C LEU A 66 9.13 -19.85 -2.50
N ARG A 67 10.08 -19.23 -1.81
CA ARG A 67 11.34 -19.85 -1.39
C ARG A 67 11.36 -20.09 0.12
N LEU A 68 12.17 -21.02 0.59
CA LEU A 68 12.25 -21.33 2.02
C LEU A 68 12.76 -20.12 2.85
N ASP A 69 13.70 -19.35 2.31
CA ASP A 69 14.22 -18.12 2.93
C ASP A 69 13.22 -16.96 2.96
N ASP A 70 12.02 -17.12 2.36
CA ASP A 70 10.92 -16.19 2.51
C ASP A 70 10.10 -16.42 3.78
N MET A 71 10.13 -17.63 4.35
CA MET A 71 9.26 -18.04 5.46
C MET A 71 9.53 -17.31 6.78
N ASN A 72 10.69 -16.67 6.94
CA ASN A 72 10.99 -15.85 8.12
C ASN A 72 10.18 -14.54 8.21
N ARG A 73 9.53 -14.10 7.13
CA ARG A 73 8.82 -12.81 7.08
C ARG A 73 7.52 -12.81 6.29
N GLN A 74 7.24 -13.81 5.46
CA GLN A 74 6.04 -13.85 4.61
C GLN A 74 4.91 -14.62 5.30
N ILE A 75 4.23 -13.98 6.24
CA ILE A 75 3.27 -14.61 7.17
C ILE A 75 2.00 -15.21 6.53
N LEU A 76 1.69 -14.85 5.28
CA LEU A 76 0.57 -15.44 4.54
C LEU A 76 0.90 -16.82 3.94
N MET A 77 2.17 -17.20 3.96
CA MET A 77 2.70 -18.42 3.36
C MET A 77 2.68 -19.60 4.34
N SER A 78 2.98 -20.79 3.85
CA SER A 78 3.17 -22.00 4.66
C SER A 78 4.23 -22.90 4.03
N ASP A 79 4.90 -23.72 4.85
CA ASP A 79 6.03 -24.57 4.43
C ASP A 79 5.66 -25.54 3.30
N ASP A 80 4.43 -26.06 3.28
CA ASP A 80 3.90 -26.94 2.23
C ASP A 80 3.66 -26.23 0.88
N TRP A 81 3.84 -24.91 0.84
CA TRP A 81 3.71 -24.09 -0.36
C TRP A 81 5.05 -23.65 -0.98
N VAL A 82 6.18 -24.05 -0.39
CA VAL A 82 7.50 -23.74 -0.96
C VAL A 82 7.63 -24.35 -2.36
N GLY A 83 8.19 -23.59 -3.31
CA GLY A 83 8.31 -23.96 -4.72
C GLY A 83 7.05 -23.74 -5.55
N LYS A 84 6.01 -23.09 -5.01
CA LYS A 84 4.76 -22.77 -5.74
C LYS A 84 4.55 -21.27 -5.85
N PRO A 85 3.76 -20.77 -6.82
CA PRO A 85 3.42 -19.35 -6.92
C PRO A 85 2.84 -18.79 -5.61
N ARG A 86 3.56 -17.86 -4.99
CA ARG A 86 3.23 -17.35 -3.65
C ARG A 86 1.92 -16.55 -3.60
N VAL A 87 1.62 -15.83 -4.68
CA VAL A 87 0.46 -14.94 -4.74
C VAL A 87 -0.87 -15.70 -4.61
N PHE A 88 -0.93 -16.95 -5.07
CA PHE A 88 -2.13 -17.78 -4.91
C PHE A 88 -2.34 -18.23 -3.48
N LYS A 89 -1.26 -18.52 -2.72
CA LYS A 89 -1.38 -18.83 -1.30
C LYS A 89 -1.80 -17.63 -0.48
N ALA A 90 -1.30 -16.43 -0.83
CA ALA A 90 -1.78 -15.20 -0.22
C ALA A 90 -3.29 -15.01 -0.43
N LYS A 91 -3.78 -15.24 -1.66
CA LYS A 91 -5.22 -15.17 -1.95
C LYS A 91 -6.03 -16.17 -1.12
N GLU A 92 -5.61 -17.44 -1.09
CA GLU A 92 -6.26 -18.49 -0.31
C GLU A 92 -6.37 -18.06 1.16
N ARG A 93 -5.23 -17.71 1.78
CA ARG A 93 -5.17 -17.34 3.19
C ARG A 93 -6.03 -16.11 3.52
N LEU A 94 -6.01 -15.07 2.68
CA LEU A 94 -6.80 -13.87 2.93
C LEU A 94 -8.31 -14.13 2.77
N THR A 95 -8.69 -14.98 1.81
CA THR A 95 -10.09 -15.39 1.63
C THR A 95 -10.60 -16.16 2.84
N ASP A 96 -9.77 -17.05 3.41
CA ASP A 96 -10.12 -17.79 4.63
C ASP A 96 -10.27 -16.87 5.85
N ILE A 97 -9.39 -15.87 5.96
CA ILE A 97 -9.39 -14.91 7.07
C ILE A 97 -10.62 -14.01 7.02
N ASN A 98 -10.96 -13.51 5.84
CA ASN A 98 -12.12 -12.67 5.65
C ASN A 98 -12.87 -12.97 4.33
N PRO A 99 -13.90 -13.83 4.36
CA PRO A 99 -14.66 -14.20 3.18
C PRO A 99 -15.52 -13.05 2.63
N ASP A 100 -15.67 -11.94 3.38
CA ASP A 100 -16.41 -10.76 2.93
C ASP A 100 -15.58 -9.87 1.98
N VAL A 101 -14.30 -10.19 1.76
CA VAL A 101 -13.36 -9.43 0.91
C VAL A 101 -13.10 -10.16 -0.40
N GLU A 102 -13.27 -9.49 -1.53
CA GLU A 102 -12.89 -10.04 -2.84
C GLU A 102 -11.35 -9.98 -3.00
N VAL A 103 -10.71 -11.14 -3.16
CA VAL A 103 -9.26 -11.20 -3.40
C VAL A 103 -8.95 -11.70 -4.80
N LYS A 104 -8.34 -10.84 -5.62
CA LYS A 104 -7.81 -11.17 -6.95
C LYS A 104 -6.29 -11.32 -6.87
N ALA A 105 -5.77 -12.46 -7.32
CA ALA A 105 -4.33 -12.70 -7.44
C ALA A 105 -3.92 -12.64 -8.92
N ILE A 106 -2.83 -11.91 -9.19
CA ILE A 106 -2.19 -11.79 -10.49
C ILE A 106 -0.75 -12.30 -10.32
N PHE A 107 -0.47 -13.45 -10.94
CA PHE A 107 0.86 -14.04 -10.96
C PHE A 107 1.70 -13.43 -12.08
N ASP A 108 2.11 -12.19 -11.86
CA ASP A 108 2.96 -11.42 -12.75
C ASP A 108 3.74 -10.37 -11.93
N TYR A 109 4.80 -9.83 -12.51
CA TYR A 109 5.47 -8.64 -11.98
C TYR A 109 4.78 -7.38 -12.51
N VAL A 110 5.08 -6.21 -11.93
CA VAL A 110 4.66 -4.95 -12.55
C VAL A 110 5.51 -4.71 -13.79
N THR A 111 4.87 -4.54 -14.95
CA THR A 111 5.53 -4.34 -16.24
C THR A 111 4.95 -3.12 -16.97
N PRO A 112 5.66 -2.56 -17.96
CA PRO A 112 5.11 -1.49 -18.79
C PRO A 112 3.76 -1.85 -19.44
N ASP A 113 3.57 -3.13 -19.78
CA ASP A 113 2.37 -3.60 -20.49
C ASP A 113 1.14 -3.75 -19.58
N ASN A 114 1.34 -3.98 -18.27
CA ASN A 114 0.24 -4.26 -17.34
C ASN A 114 -0.04 -3.12 -16.35
N VAL A 115 0.92 -2.24 -16.07
CA VAL A 115 0.86 -1.30 -14.94
C VAL A 115 -0.31 -0.32 -15.05
N ASP A 116 -0.59 0.19 -16.25
CA ASP A 116 -1.67 1.15 -16.47
C ASP A 116 -3.04 0.52 -16.17
N PHE A 117 -3.27 -0.73 -16.59
CA PHE A 117 -4.51 -1.44 -16.29
C PHE A 117 -4.65 -1.75 -14.80
N LEU A 118 -3.56 -2.16 -14.15
CA LEU A 118 -3.53 -2.45 -12.71
C LEU A 118 -3.93 -1.21 -11.89
N VAL A 119 -3.29 -0.08 -12.18
CA VAL A 119 -3.52 1.19 -11.47
C VAL A 119 -4.94 1.72 -11.71
N GLN A 120 -5.44 1.69 -12.95
CA GLN A 120 -6.79 2.15 -13.26
C GLN A 120 -7.88 1.32 -12.56
N SER A 121 -7.61 0.04 -12.29
CA SER A 121 -8.53 -0.88 -11.63
C SER A 121 -8.65 -0.70 -10.11
N ALA A 122 -7.87 0.21 -9.50
CA ALA A 122 -7.84 0.42 -8.06
C ALA A 122 -8.12 1.87 -7.66
N ASP A 123 -8.55 2.07 -6.42
CA ASP A 123 -8.73 3.38 -5.81
C ASP A 123 -7.43 3.88 -5.17
N VAL A 124 -6.65 2.96 -4.58
CA VAL A 124 -5.36 3.22 -3.93
C VAL A 124 -4.38 2.11 -4.31
N ALA A 125 -3.11 2.48 -4.55
CA ALA A 125 -2.03 1.51 -4.72
C ALA A 125 -1.10 1.48 -3.50
N LEU A 126 -0.56 0.31 -3.16
CA LEU A 126 0.55 0.15 -2.25
C LEU A 126 1.77 -0.29 -3.04
N ASP A 127 2.83 0.51 -2.98
CA ASP A 127 4.13 0.08 -3.46
C ASP A 127 4.82 -0.75 -2.37
N CYS A 128 4.93 -2.05 -2.59
CA CYS A 128 5.69 -2.95 -1.72
C CYS A 128 6.67 -3.82 -2.52
N ALA A 129 7.01 -3.42 -3.75
CA ALA A 129 8.04 -4.08 -4.54
C ALA A 129 9.42 -3.88 -3.89
N HIS A 130 10.32 -4.82 -4.17
CA HIS A 130 11.66 -4.83 -3.58
C HIS A 130 12.70 -4.14 -4.47
N ASN A 131 12.40 -3.88 -5.74
CA ASN A 131 13.32 -3.31 -6.72
C ASN A 131 12.78 -1.98 -7.25
N PHE A 132 13.66 -1.06 -7.66
CA PHE A 132 13.22 0.24 -8.18
C PHE A 132 12.48 0.16 -9.52
N THR A 133 12.72 -0.87 -10.34
CA THR A 133 12.05 -1.02 -11.64
C THR A 133 10.53 -1.08 -11.51
N GLU A 134 10.00 -1.97 -10.66
CA GLU A 134 8.55 -2.07 -10.43
C GLU A 134 7.99 -0.82 -9.75
N ARG A 135 8.76 -0.26 -8.81
CA ARG A 135 8.39 0.91 -8.01
C ARG A 135 8.25 2.18 -8.85
N ASP A 136 9.21 2.43 -9.75
CA ASP A 136 9.18 3.57 -10.67
C ASP A 136 8.07 3.43 -11.71
N LEU A 137 7.81 2.21 -12.22
CA LEU A 137 6.67 1.93 -13.11
C LEU A 137 5.35 2.24 -12.42
N LEU A 138 5.15 1.74 -11.19
CA LEU A 138 3.94 1.98 -10.42
C LEU A 138 3.78 3.47 -10.10
N ASN A 139 4.84 4.14 -9.65
CA ASN A 139 4.83 5.58 -9.37
C ASN A 139 4.42 6.39 -10.61
N ALA A 140 5.04 6.12 -11.77
CA ALA A 140 4.74 6.83 -13.01
C ALA A 140 3.27 6.62 -13.44
N ALA A 141 2.77 5.39 -13.34
CA ALA A 141 1.37 5.08 -13.65
C ALA A 141 0.39 5.72 -12.66
N CYS A 142 0.66 5.68 -11.35
CA CYS A 142 -0.14 6.36 -10.33
C CYS A 142 -0.20 7.87 -10.58
N VAL A 143 0.92 8.50 -10.96
CA VAL A 143 0.94 9.92 -11.35
C VAL A 143 0.11 10.16 -12.62
N ARG A 144 0.28 9.32 -13.65
CA ARG A 144 -0.44 9.43 -14.92
C ARG A 144 -1.96 9.31 -14.76
N TRP A 145 -2.42 8.34 -13.98
CA TRP A 145 -3.83 8.03 -13.76
C TRP A 145 -4.42 8.69 -12.50
N CYS A 146 -3.63 9.55 -11.85
CA CYS A 146 -4.02 10.30 -10.67
C CYS A 146 -4.57 9.41 -9.54
N LYS A 147 -3.91 8.27 -9.33
CA LYS A 147 -4.22 7.33 -8.25
C LYS A 147 -3.26 7.56 -7.08
N PRO A 148 -3.79 7.72 -5.85
CA PRO A 148 -2.95 7.84 -4.66
C PRO A 148 -2.19 6.55 -4.44
N MET A 149 -0.99 6.68 -3.89
CA MET A 149 -0.10 5.57 -3.60
C MET A 149 0.49 5.70 -2.20
N VAL A 150 0.52 4.60 -1.45
CA VAL A 150 1.35 4.51 -0.25
C VAL A 150 2.67 3.87 -0.65
N GLU A 151 3.75 4.60 -0.42
CA GLU A 151 5.11 4.20 -0.74
C GLU A 151 5.81 3.73 0.53
N ALA A 152 6.33 2.50 0.51
CA ALA A 152 6.96 1.89 1.66
C ALA A 152 8.11 0.98 1.24
N ALA A 153 9.29 1.19 1.82
CA ALA A 153 10.43 0.31 1.60
C ALA A 153 11.30 0.19 2.85
N MET A 154 12.14 -0.84 2.88
CA MET A 154 13.03 -1.16 3.98
C MET A 154 14.29 -1.84 3.47
N ASP A 155 15.37 -1.69 4.22
CA ASP A 155 16.65 -2.37 4.02
C ASP A 155 17.27 -2.61 5.41
N GLY A 156 17.63 -3.86 5.73
CA GLY A 156 18.11 -4.19 7.06
C GLY A 156 17.09 -3.92 8.15
N MET A 157 17.46 -2.98 9.01
CA MET A 157 16.65 -2.48 10.14
C MET A 157 16.24 -1.03 9.93
N GLU A 158 16.39 -0.51 8.71
CA GLU A 158 15.94 0.80 8.32
C GLU A 158 14.71 0.68 7.43
N ALA A 159 13.78 1.62 7.58
CA ALA A 159 12.55 1.64 6.81
C ALA A 159 12.07 3.07 6.59
N TYR A 160 11.29 3.27 5.54
CA TYR A 160 10.56 4.52 5.34
C TYR A 160 9.16 4.30 4.79
N LEU A 161 8.35 5.34 4.97
CA LEU A 161 6.96 5.40 4.55
C LEU A 161 6.62 6.83 4.12
N THR A 162 5.84 6.97 3.05
CA THR A 162 5.20 8.23 2.67
C THR A 162 3.89 7.97 1.94
N THR A 163 3.03 8.98 1.87
CA THR A 163 1.80 8.95 1.09
C THR A 163 1.90 9.92 -0.08
N ILE A 164 1.72 9.40 -1.28
CA ILE A 164 1.79 10.13 -2.53
C ILE A 164 0.38 10.41 -3.04
N ILE A 165 0.03 11.68 -3.16
CA ILE A 165 -1.15 12.17 -3.88
C ILE A 165 -0.65 12.89 -5.13
N PRO A 166 -0.82 12.30 -6.34
CA PRO A 166 -0.39 12.91 -7.59
C PRO A 166 -0.83 14.36 -7.74
N GLY A 167 0.10 15.22 -8.16
CA GLY A 167 -0.14 16.66 -8.33
C GLY A 167 -0.20 17.48 -7.04
N VAL A 168 -0.16 16.86 -5.86
CA VAL A 168 -0.19 17.56 -4.56
C VAL A 168 1.11 17.35 -3.78
N THR A 169 1.50 16.10 -3.55
CA THR A 169 2.72 15.76 -2.81
C THR A 169 3.88 15.48 -3.80
N PRO A 170 5.14 15.40 -3.33
CA PRO A 170 6.20 14.78 -4.10
C PRO A 170 5.84 13.34 -4.51
N CYS A 171 6.28 12.92 -5.70
CA CYS A 171 6.22 11.53 -6.14
C CYS A 171 7.52 10.79 -5.79
N LEU A 172 7.61 9.49 -6.05
CA LEU A 172 8.81 8.70 -5.74
C LEU A 172 10.07 9.28 -6.39
N SER A 173 9.98 9.72 -7.65
CA SER A 173 11.11 10.32 -8.38
C SER A 173 11.52 11.71 -7.86
N CYS A 174 10.67 12.41 -7.09
CA CYS A 174 11.09 13.61 -6.37
C CYS A 174 11.92 13.25 -5.12
N LEU A 175 11.58 12.14 -4.46
CA LEU A 175 12.21 11.72 -3.21
C LEU A 175 13.55 11.03 -3.45
N PHE A 176 13.62 10.21 -4.50
CA PHE A 176 14.79 9.42 -4.88
C PHE A 176 15.03 9.62 -6.39
N PRO A 177 15.63 10.76 -6.79
CA PRO A 177 15.95 11.03 -8.19
C PRO A 177 17.08 10.12 -8.69
N GLU A 178 18.05 9.82 -7.83
CA GLU A 178 19.10 8.84 -8.05
C GLU A 178 18.68 7.51 -7.43
N LYS A 179 18.91 6.41 -8.17
CA LYS A 179 18.58 5.07 -7.71
C LYS A 179 19.86 4.37 -7.27
N PRO A 180 19.95 3.87 -6.04
CA PRO A 180 21.12 3.12 -5.61
C PRO A 180 21.23 1.84 -6.46
N GLU A 181 22.47 1.40 -6.71
CA GLU A 181 22.70 0.06 -7.26
C GLU A 181 22.11 -0.97 -6.28
N TRP A 182 21.18 -1.77 -6.77
CA TRP A 182 20.48 -2.77 -5.97
C TRP A 182 21.17 -4.13 -6.11
N ASP A 183 21.56 -4.76 -4.99
CA ASP A 183 22.06 -6.13 -5.02
C ASP A 183 20.92 -7.11 -5.34
N GLN A 184 21.03 -7.80 -6.49
CA GLN A 184 20.08 -8.82 -6.91
C GLN A 184 19.99 -10.01 -5.94
N ARG A 185 20.99 -10.21 -5.06
CA ARG A 185 21.00 -11.26 -4.03
C ARG A 185 20.05 -10.97 -2.87
N GLY A 186 19.47 -9.77 -2.83
CA GLY A 186 18.51 -9.33 -1.82
C GLY A 186 19.19 -8.62 -0.65
N PHE A 187 18.37 -8.25 0.34
CA PHE A 187 18.81 -7.57 1.55
C PHE A 187 18.48 -8.41 2.78
N GLY A 188 19.34 -8.34 3.80
CA GLY A 188 19.01 -8.90 5.12
C GLY A 188 17.86 -8.12 5.74
N VAL A 189 16.89 -8.80 6.35
CA VAL A 189 15.78 -8.13 7.04
C VAL A 189 15.18 -9.04 8.09
N LEU A 190 14.84 -8.49 9.25
CA LEU A 190 14.04 -9.19 10.25
C LEU A 190 12.56 -9.09 9.88
N GLY A 191 11.83 -10.21 9.97
CA GLY A 191 10.40 -10.22 9.65
C GLY A 191 9.57 -9.20 10.43
N ALA A 192 9.99 -8.88 11.66
CA ALA A 192 9.39 -7.82 12.48
C ALA A 192 9.50 -6.42 11.83
N VAL A 193 10.61 -6.11 11.16
CA VAL A 193 10.78 -4.84 10.41
C VAL A 193 9.74 -4.75 9.30
N SER A 194 9.58 -5.85 8.54
CA SER A 194 8.56 -5.96 7.49
C SER A 194 7.15 -5.80 8.04
N GLY A 195 6.85 -6.45 9.16
CA GLY A 195 5.55 -6.36 9.82
C GLY A 195 5.25 -4.95 10.35
N THR A 196 6.21 -4.30 11.00
CA THR A 196 6.06 -2.92 11.49
C THR A 196 5.73 -1.96 10.36
N LEU A 197 6.52 -1.98 9.28
CA LEU A 197 6.27 -1.12 8.12
C LEU A 197 4.94 -1.47 7.43
N ALA A 198 4.58 -2.75 7.34
CA ALA A 198 3.33 -3.21 6.75
C ALA A 198 2.08 -2.69 7.48
N CYS A 199 2.09 -2.73 8.81
CA CYS A 199 1.01 -2.19 9.63
C CYS A 199 0.82 -0.68 9.38
N LEU A 200 1.92 0.07 9.30
CA LEU A 200 1.87 1.50 8.99
C LEU A 200 1.39 1.75 7.55
N THR A 201 1.82 0.93 6.60
CA THR A 201 1.39 1.00 5.19
C THR A 201 -0.12 0.79 5.06
N ALA A 202 -0.67 -0.24 5.71
CA ALA A 202 -2.10 -0.49 5.74
C ALA A 202 -2.87 0.65 6.42
N LEU A 203 -2.32 1.23 7.49
CA LEU A 203 -2.93 2.36 8.20
C LEU A 203 -3.03 3.61 7.31
N GLU A 204 -1.98 3.94 6.54
CA GLU A 204 -2.02 5.05 5.58
C GLU A 204 -3.06 4.83 4.49
N ALA A 205 -3.16 3.60 3.98
CA ALA A 205 -4.17 3.25 2.98
C ALA A 205 -5.60 3.38 3.52
N ILE A 206 -5.86 2.92 4.75
CA ILE A 206 -7.16 3.08 5.42
C ILE A 206 -7.48 4.57 5.58
N LYS A 207 -6.52 5.40 5.99
CA LYS A 207 -6.71 6.86 6.08
C LYS A 207 -7.04 7.50 4.74
N LEU A 208 -6.36 7.10 3.67
CA LEU A 208 -6.65 7.57 2.31
C LEU A 208 -8.07 7.21 1.85
N ILE A 209 -8.48 5.95 2.05
CA ILE A 209 -9.78 5.43 1.59
C ILE A 209 -10.93 6.07 2.37
N THR A 210 -10.78 6.17 3.68
CA THR A 210 -11.89 6.56 4.55
C THR A 210 -11.94 8.06 4.82
N GLY A 211 -10.81 8.77 4.73
CA GLY A 211 -10.68 10.17 5.10
C GLY A 211 -10.87 10.45 6.60
N PHE A 212 -10.85 9.42 7.45
CA PHE A 212 -11.14 9.57 8.89
C PHE A 212 -10.03 10.31 9.67
N SER A 213 -8.81 10.32 9.14
CA SER A 213 -7.62 10.95 9.74
C SER A 213 -6.66 11.38 8.65
N GLN A 214 -5.66 12.21 9.00
CA GLN A 214 -4.69 12.76 8.07
C GLN A 214 -3.62 11.73 7.67
N PRO A 215 -3.46 11.43 6.37
CA PRO A 215 -2.33 10.64 5.88
C PRO A 215 -0.99 11.38 6.00
N LEU A 216 0.12 10.67 5.79
CA LEU A 216 1.48 11.20 5.83
C LEU A 216 1.83 11.94 4.53
N LEU A 217 1.22 13.10 4.33
CA LEU A 217 1.37 13.93 3.12
C LEU A 217 2.61 14.82 3.20
N SER A 218 3.37 14.89 2.09
CA SER A 218 4.59 15.74 1.97
C SER A 218 5.59 15.56 3.13
N GLN A 219 5.61 14.35 3.67
CA GLN A 219 6.49 13.93 4.74
C GLN A 219 7.02 12.53 4.44
N LEU A 220 8.29 12.31 4.72
CA LEU A 220 8.93 11.00 4.74
C LEU A 220 9.12 10.60 6.20
N LEU A 221 8.44 9.55 6.63
CA LEU A 221 8.72 8.92 7.91
C LEU A 221 9.91 7.98 7.71
N THR A 222 11.02 8.26 8.36
CA THR A 222 12.19 7.37 8.43
C THR A 222 12.22 6.67 9.78
N MET A 223 12.57 5.39 9.78
CA MET A 223 12.59 4.53 10.95
C MET A 223 13.96 3.85 11.03
N ASN A 224 14.66 4.05 12.14
CA ASN A 224 15.81 3.24 12.50
C ASN A 224 15.36 2.28 13.61
N LEU A 225 15.17 1.01 13.26
CA LEU A 225 14.60 0.00 14.15
C LEU A 225 15.66 -0.71 15.00
N HIS A 226 16.94 -0.43 14.79
CA HIS A 226 17.99 -0.79 15.76
C HIS A 226 17.82 0.01 17.05
N GLN A 227 17.59 1.32 16.92
CA GLN A 227 17.47 2.25 18.04
C GLN A 227 16.02 2.60 18.40
N LEU A 228 15.06 2.10 17.62
CA LEU A 228 13.64 2.46 17.69
C LEU A 228 13.40 3.97 17.59
N THR A 229 14.13 4.64 16.70
CA THR A 229 13.97 6.07 16.45
C THR A 229 13.14 6.32 15.20
N PHE A 230 12.19 7.25 15.31
CA PHE A 230 11.25 7.60 14.26
C PHE A 230 11.37 9.10 14.00
N ALA A 231 11.51 9.46 12.73
CA ALA A 231 11.68 10.86 12.36
C ALA A 231 10.85 11.20 11.12
N LYS A 232 10.09 12.29 11.20
CA LYS A 232 9.40 12.85 10.03
C LYS A 232 10.30 13.91 9.39
N ARG A 233 10.53 13.79 8.10
CA ARG A 233 11.25 14.78 7.27
C ARG A 233 10.27 15.39 6.29
N ARG A 234 10.27 16.71 6.16
CA ARG A 234 9.47 17.37 5.12
C ARG A 234 10.05 17.00 3.76
N SER A 235 9.17 16.71 2.82
CA SER A 235 9.53 16.46 1.43
C SER A 235 8.82 17.45 0.53
N TYR A 236 9.48 17.81 -0.57
CA TYR A 236 9.03 18.85 -1.47
C TYR A 236 8.85 18.29 -2.87
N ARG A 237 7.72 18.64 -3.50
CA ARG A 237 7.50 18.33 -4.89
C ARG A 237 8.42 19.18 -5.76
N ASP A 238 9.22 18.53 -6.59
CA ASP A 238 10.03 19.20 -7.60
C ASP A 238 9.18 19.51 -8.84
N ARG A 239 9.13 20.79 -9.23
CA ARG A 239 8.41 21.27 -10.42
C ARG A 239 9.06 20.83 -11.72
N ASN A 240 10.34 20.48 -11.69
CA ASN A 240 11.10 19.97 -12.83
C ASN A 240 11.17 18.45 -12.86
N CYS A 241 10.47 17.75 -11.95
CA CYS A 241 10.46 16.29 -11.90
C CYS A 241 9.95 15.73 -13.25
N PRO A 242 10.68 14.80 -13.90
CA PRO A 242 10.29 14.27 -15.21
C PRO A 242 8.99 13.45 -15.16
N ILE A 243 8.58 13.01 -13.96
CA ILE A 243 7.35 12.24 -13.77
C ILE A 243 6.18 13.13 -13.39
N CYS A 244 6.31 13.94 -12.32
CA CYS A 244 5.17 14.69 -11.79
C CYS A 244 5.25 16.21 -11.99
N GLY A 245 6.32 16.75 -12.57
CA GLY A 245 6.56 18.20 -12.65
C GLY A 245 5.45 18.98 -13.37
N THR A 246 4.93 18.44 -14.47
CA THR A 246 3.85 19.04 -15.28
C THR A 246 2.44 18.70 -14.80
N HIS A 247 2.29 17.80 -13.82
CA HIS A 247 0.98 17.36 -13.34
C HIS A 247 0.41 18.34 -12.30
N SER A 248 -0.36 19.35 -12.72
CA SER A 248 -1.22 20.11 -11.81
C SER A 248 -2.64 19.60 -11.91
N HIS A 249 -3.05 18.68 -11.03
CA HIS A 249 -4.41 18.14 -11.05
C HIS A 249 -5.26 18.70 -9.92
N HIS A 250 -6.49 19.05 -10.26
CA HIS A 250 -7.51 19.50 -9.31
C HIS A 250 -8.45 18.31 -9.07
N TYR A 251 -8.37 17.72 -7.87
CA TYR A 251 -9.26 16.61 -7.53
C TYR A 251 -10.70 17.12 -7.42
N PRO A 252 -11.69 16.46 -8.07
CA PRO A 252 -13.08 16.89 -7.99
C PRO A 252 -13.53 17.04 -6.55
N THR A 253 -14.39 18.01 -6.26
CA THR A 253 -14.87 18.32 -4.90
C THR A 253 -15.50 17.11 -4.21
N HIS A 254 -16.15 16.24 -4.99
CA HIS A 254 -16.82 15.02 -4.52
C HIS A 254 -15.90 13.79 -4.40
N SER A 255 -14.64 13.88 -4.84
CA SER A 255 -13.69 12.78 -4.70
C SER A 255 -13.30 12.56 -3.23
N HIS A 256 -13.04 11.31 -2.86
CA HIS A 256 -12.55 10.98 -1.51
C HIS A 256 -11.22 11.68 -1.21
N LEU A 257 -10.37 11.87 -2.22
CA LEU A 257 -9.10 12.60 -2.11
C LEU A 257 -9.28 14.06 -1.74
N ASN A 258 -10.31 14.74 -2.26
CA ASN A 258 -10.57 16.12 -1.85
C ASN A 258 -10.86 16.22 -0.33
N ARG A 259 -11.56 15.25 0.27
CA ARG A 259 -11.80 15.23 1.73
C ARG A 259 -10.50 15.06 2.51
N VAL A 260 -9.62 14.16 2.04
CA VAL A 260 -8.28 13.96 2.62
C VAL A 260 -7.49 15.26 2.59
N LEU A 261 -7.52 15.97 1.47
CA LEU A 261 -6.78 17.22 1.28
C LEU A 261 -7.34 18.37 2.12
N VAL A 262 -8.66 18.55 2.18
CA VAL A 262 -9.31 19.56 3.04
C VAL A 262 -8.98 19.31 4.51
N ASN A 263 -9.07 18.06 4.96
CA ASN A 263 -8.75 17.69 6.34
C ASN A 263 -7.27 17.87 6.68
N SER A 264 -6.37 17.98 5.70
CA SER A 264 -4.93 18.16 5.92
C SER A 264 -4.49 19.62 6.08
N GLN A 265 -5.38 20.58 5.80
CA GLN A 265 -5.10 22.02 5.91
C GLN A 265 -5.57 22.64 7.24
N SER A 266 -6.28 21.86 8.06
CA SER A 266 -6.70 22.18 9.44
C SER A 266 -5.76 21.60 10.48
#